data_AF-A0A9X4NE66-F1
#
_entry.id   AF-A0A9X4NE66-F1
#
_cell.length_a   1.000
_cell.length_b   1.000
_cell.length_c   1.000
_cell.angle_alpha   90.00
_cell.angle_beta   90.00
_cell.angle_gamma   90.00
#
_symmetry.space_group_name_H-M   'P 1'
#
loop_
_entity.id
_entity.type
_entity.pdbx_description
1 polymer ?
#
loop_
_entity_poly.entity_id
_entity_poly.type
_entity_poly.pdbx_seq_one_letter_code
_entity_poly.pdbx_strand_id
1 'polypeptide(L)'
;MSDNLKTIKELADELGVSKTAINKKVTDRERKLWFAKIGNKFVINGNGQKAIKEMFEGDTENRKTKTENLERKPKSKTENFQDDNENNADIKYILDIIEYQKEQIKDLQNTKDEQFKQLSNMQNLLDQQQHLALQDKNLLEDYKSEIKDLKALKLPLEAKKGNQLDKVEKEELERLKAQLKALELDRSKTEHLKTIEKQQKKWWQLWK
;
A
#
# COMPACT_ATOMS: atom_id res chain seq x y z
N MET A 1 -18.00 8.18 -47.64
CA MET A 1 -17.27 7.44 -46.59
C MET A 1 -16.17 8.35 -46.12
N SER A 2 -16.22 8.84 -44.88
CA SER A 2 -15.24 9.78 -44.36
C SER A 2 -13.95 9.03 -44.09
N ASP A 3 -12.91 9.26 -44.88
CA ASP A 3 -11.59 8.69 -44.62
C ASP A 3 -11.07 9.24 -43.30
N ASN A 4 -11.18 8.43 -42.24
CA ASN A 4 -10.71 8.79 -40.90
C ASN A 4 -9.18 8.70 -40.89
N LEU A 5 -8.51 9.72 -41.41
CA LEU A 5 -7.06 9.81 -41.49
C LEU A 5 -6.47 10.11 -40.11
N LYS A 6 -5.64 9.21 -39.59
CA LYS A 6 -4.97 9.37 -38.29
C LYS A 6 -3.49 9.61 -38.46
N THR A 7 -2.91 10.36 -37.53
CA THR A 7 -1.46 10.55 -37.43
C THR A 7 -0.82 9.29 -36.82
N ILE A 8 0.46 9.05 -37.12
CA ILE A 8 1.27 8.01 -36.43
C ILE A 8 1.12 8.10 -34.91
N LYS A 9 1.06 9.32 -34.36
CA LYS A 9 0.88 9.57 -32.92
C LYS A 9 -0.43 8.97 -32.41
N GLU A 10 -1.54 9.31 -33.06
CA GLU A 10 -2.87 8.88 -32.63
C GLU A 10 -3.01 7.36 -32.76
N LEU A 11 -2.48 6.78 -33.84
CA LEU A 11 -2.47 5.33 -34.03
C LEU A 11 -1.58 4.60 -33.01
N ALA A 12 -0.44 5.21 -32.64
CA ALA A 12 0.45 4.69 -31.60
C ALA A 12 -0.21 4.72 -30.22
N ASP A 13 -0.87 5.83 -29.87
CA ASP A 13 -1.57 6.00 -28.61
C ASP A 13 -2.76 5.02 -28.50
N GLU A 14 -3.48 4.74 -29.60
CA GLU A 14 -4.56 3.74 -29.64
C GLU A 14 -4.07 2.29 -29.48
N LEU A 15 -2.91 1.97 -30.04
CA LEU A 15 -2.31 0.64 -29.98
C LEU A 15 -1.46 0.41 -28.71
N GLY A 16 -1.24 1.45 -27.89
CA GLY A 16 -0.35 1.37 -26.73
C GLY A 16 1.12 1.10 -27.10
N VAL A 17 1.56 1.50 -28.29
CA VAL A 17 2.93 1.29 -28.80
C VAL A 17 3.62 2.62 -29.08
N SER A 18 4.95 2.64 -29.18
CA SER A 18 5.67 3.87 -29.51
C SER A 18 5.61 4.19 -31.01
N LYS A 19 5.67 5.49 -31.38
CA LYS A 19 5.76 5.94 -32.79
C LYS A 19 6.89 5.25 -33.55
N THR A 20 8.01 5.02 -32.87
CA THR A 20 9.18 4.32 -33.41
C THR A 20 8.88 2.86 -33.69
N ALA A 21 8.07 2.19 -32.87
CA ALA A 21 7.67 0.80 -33.11
C ALA A 21 6.87 0.68 -34.42
N ILE A 22 5.93 1.60 -34.66
CA ILE A 22 5.18 1.66 -35.92
C ILE A 22 6.14 1.90 -37.09
N ASN A 23 7.04 2.87 -36.99
CA ASN A 23 8.01 3.17 -38.05
C ASN A 23 8.98 2.01 -38.36
N LYS A 24 9.25 1.12 -37.39
CA LYS A 24 10.09 -0.07 -37.59
C LYS A 24 9.34 -1.21 -38.30
N LYS A 25 8.04 -1.36 -38.04
CA LYS A 25 7.21 -2.39 -38.68
C LYS A 25 6.82 -2.01 -40.11
N VAL A 26 6.68 -0.72 -40.38
CA VAL A 26 6.35 -0.20 -41.71
C VAL A 26 7.62 -0.02 -42.56
N THR A 27 7.74 -0.79 -43.63
CA THR A 27 8.80 -0.67 -44.63
C THR A 27 8.64 0.59 -45.50
N ASP A 28 9.69 1.01 -46.19
CA ASP A 28 9.65 2.21 -47.05
C ASP A 28 8.66 2.08 -48.23
N ARG A 29 8.35 0.85 -48.65
CA ARG A 29 7.32 0.57 -49.69
C ARG A 29 5.93 0.84 -49.14
N GLU A 30 5.63 0.32 -47.97
CA GLU A 30 4.36 0.51 -47.27
C GLU A 30 4.16 1.98 -46.86
N ARG A 31 5.23 2.67 -46.47
CA ARG A 31 5.18 4.09 -46.15
C ARG A 31 4.69 4.93 -47.34
N LYS A 32 5.15 4.62 -48.55
CA LYS A 32 4.70 5.33 -49.77
C LYS A 32 3.23 5.07 -50.10
N LEU A 33 2.68 3.92 -49.71
CA LEU A 33 1.31 3.52 -50.02
C LEU A 33 0.30 3.97 -48.96
N TRP A 34 0.72 4.02 -47.70
CA TRP A 34 -0.17 4.25 -46.56
C TRP A 34 -0.08 5.66 -45.98
N PHE A 35 1.04 6.36 -46.18
CA PHE A 35 1.28 7.67 -45.57
C PHE A 35 1.11 8.76 -46.60
N ALA A 36 0.28 9.74 -46.26
CA ALA A 36 0.09 10.96 -47.02
C ALA A 36 0.57 12.17 -46.20
N LYS A 37 1.19 13.14 -46.87
CA LYS A 37 1.54 14.41 -46.25
C LYS A 37 0.41 15.39 -46.49
N ILE A 38 -0.25 15.81 -45.42
CA ILE A 38 -1.29 16.85 -45.46
C ILE A 38 -0.78 18.04 -44.64
N GLY A 39 -0.40 19.11 -45.33
CA GLY A 39 0.25 20.28 -44.72
C GLY A 39 1.58 19.91 -44.06
N ASN A 40 1.70 20.19 -42.76
CA ASN A 40 2.90 19.87 -41.96
C ASN A 40 2.81 18.54 -41.18
N LYS A 41 1.80 17.70 -41.46
CA LYS A 41 1.58 16.44 -40.75
C LYS A 41 1.58 15.25 -41.72
N PHE A 42 2.08 14.12 -41.24
CA PHE A 42 1.95 12.83 -41.91
C PHE A 42 0.75 12.08 -41.33
N VAL A 43 -0.19 11.75 -42.20
CA VAL A 43 -1.40 11.00 -41.86
C VAL A 43 -1.41 9.67 -42.59
N ILE A 44 -2.07 8.68 -42.00
CA ILE A 44 -2.14 7.30 -42.48
C ILE A 44 -3.56 7.06 -43.00
N ASN A 45 -3.68 6.47 -44.19
CA ASN A 45 -4.98 6.09 -44.76
C ASN A 45 -5.63 4.91 -44.00
N GLY A 46 -6.93 4.70 -44.21
CA GLY A 46 -7.68 3.65 -43.50
C GLY A 46 -7.11 2.24 -43.68
N ASN A 47 -6.62 1.92 -44.89
CA ASN A 47 -6.03 0.62 -45.19
C ASN A 47 -4.70 0.42 -44.43
N GLY A 48 -3.86 1.44 -44.38
CA GLY A 48 -2.60 1.41 -43.63
C GLY A 48 -2.82 1.34 -42.12
N GLN A 49 -3.83 2.05 -41.60
CA GLN A 49 -4.20 1.94 -40.18
C GLN A 49 -4.60 0.50 -39.83
N LYS A 50 -5.43 -0.15 -40.66
CA LYS A 50 -5.86 -1.53 -40.45
C LYS A 50 -4.69 -2.51 -40.50
N ALA A 51 -3.81 -2.40 -41.50
CA ALA A 51 -2.63 -3.25 -41.63
C ALA A 51 -1.68 -3.11 -40.44
N ILE A 52 -1.40 -1.87 -40.01
CA ILE A 52 -0.57 -1.61 -38.83
C ILE A 52 -1.23 -2.19 -37.58
N LYS A 53 -2.56 -2.08 -37.45
CA LYS A 53 -3.29 -2.65 -36.32
C LYS A 53 -3.12 -4.16 -36.22
N GLU A 54 -3.35 -4.87 -37.32
CA GLU A 54 -3.20 -6.33 -37.41
C GLU A 54 -1.77 -6.78 -37.08
N MET A 55 -0.75 -6.04 -37.53
CA MET A 55 0.66 -6.31 -37.23
C MET A 55 1.00 -6.24 -35.74
N PHE A 56 0.29 -5.40 -34.97
CA PHE A 56 0.53 -5.26 -33.53
C PHE A 56 -0.43 -6.11 -32.69
N GLU A 57 -1.65 -6.37 -33.14
CA GLU A 57 -2.59 -7.28 -32.48
C GLU A 57 -2.01 -8.71 -32.40
N GLY A 58 -1.36 -9.21 -33.46
CA GLY A 58 -0.68 -10.52 -33.42
C GLY A 58 0.57 -10.59 -32.51
N ASP A 59 1.20 -9.46 -32.21
CA ASP A 59 2.34 -9.38 -31.28
C ASP A 59 1.87 -9.24 -29.81
N THR A 60 0.64 -8.74 -29.54
CA THR A 60 0.17 -8.48 -28.17
C THR A 60 0.00 -9.74 -27.30
N GLU A 61 -0.31 -10.90 -27.88
CA GLU A 61 -0.32 -12.17 -27.14
C GLU A 61 1.09 -12.61 -26.69
N ASN A 62 2.14 -12.20 -27.40
CA ASN A 62 3.52 -12.59 -27.12
C ASN A 62 4.33 -11.52 -26.35
N ARG A 63 3.78 -10.30 -26.15
CA ARG A 63 4.56 -9.13 -25.70
C ARG A 63 4.49 -8.82 -24.21
N LYS A 64 3.89 -9.67 -23.37
CA LYS A 64 4.00 -9.50 -21.90
C LYS A 64 5.35 -9.90 -21.31
N THR A 65 6.29 -10.49 -22.06
CA THR A 65 7.46 -11.13 -21.44
C THR A 65 8.85 -10.79 -22.01
N LYS A 66 9.01 -9.86 -22.95
CA LYS A 66 10.36 -9.59 -23.50
C LYS A 66 10.66 -8.11 -23.74
N THR A 67 11.28 -7.50 -22.74
CA THR A 67 12.26 -6.44 -22.95
C THR A 67 13.56 -6.88 -22.29
N GLU A 68 14.67 -6.68 -22.99
CA GLU A 68 16.06 -7.06 -22.63
C GLU A 68 16.51 -8.49 -22.98
N ASN A 69 16.73 -8.74 -24.28
CA ASN A 69 18.07 -9.20 -24.69
C ASN A 69 18.28 -8.89 -26.17
N LEU A 70 19.33 -8.11 -26.46
CA LEU A 70 19.69 -7.67 -27.80
C LEU A 70 20.30 -8.87 -28.57
N GLU A 71 19.64 -9.25 -29.67
CA GLU A 71 20.13 -10.21 -30.65
C GLU A 71 21.51 -9.81 -31.20
N ARG A 72 22.47 -10.73 -31.14
CA ARG A 72 23.56 -10.80 -32.13
C ARG A 72 23.27 -11.96 -33.08
N LYS A 73 22.71 -11.65 -34.25
CA LYS A 73 22.60 -12.57 -35.40
C LYS A 73 23.88 -12.50 -36.24
N PRO A 74 24.50 -13.63 -36.65
CA PRO A 74 25.34 -13.63 -37.84
C PRO A 74 24.46 -13.71 -39.10
N LYS A 75 24.86 -12.93 -40.12
CA LYS A 75 24.14 -12.67 -41.37
C LYS A 75 24.08 -13.91 -42.26
N SER A 76 22.92 -14.18 -42.86
CA SER A 76 22.77 -15.10 -43.99
C SER A 76 23.19 -14.42 -45.30
N LYS A 77 23.96 -15.13 -46.12
CA LYS A 77 23.99 -14.97 -47.58
C LYS A 77 23.55 -16.30 -48.17
N THR A 78 22.54 -16.25 -49.03
CA THR A 78 22.01 -17.37 -49.79
C THR A 78 22.71 -17.38 -51.15
N GLU A 79 23.34 -18.48 -51.53
CA GLU A 79 23.64 -18.80 -52.93
C GLU A 79 23.62 -20.33 -53.07
N ASN A 80 22.76 -20.84 -53.96
CA ASN A 80 22.62 -22.25 -54.33
C ASN A 80 23.94 -22.80 -54.90
N PHE A 81 24.31 -24.04 -54.60
CA PHE A 81 24.85 -25.01 -55.58
C PHE A 81 24.70 -26.45 -55.04
N GLN A 82 24.60 -27.42 -55.95
CA GLN A 82 24.54 -28.86 -55.67
C GLN A 82 25.95 -29.44 -55.73
N ASP A 83 26.39 -30.19 -54.72
CA ASP A 83 27.38 -31.26 -54.90
C ASP A 83 27.37 -32.26 -53.72
N ASP A 84 27.41 -33.56 -54.01
CA ASP A 84 27.12 -34.64 -53.04
C ASP A 84 28.19 -34.83 -51.91
N ASN A 85 29.22 -33.98 -51.87
CA ASN A 85 30.21 -33.88 -50.80
C ASN A 85 30.01 -32.66 -49.88
N GLU A 86 29.14 -31.70 -50.27
CA GLU A 86 28.72 -30.55 -49.44
C GLU A 86 27.73 -30.96 -48.35
N ASN A 87 26.97 -32.04 -48.60
CA ASN A 87 26.00 -32.60 -47.65
C ASN A 87 26.60 -32.85 -46.25
N ASN A 88 27.87 -33.27 -46.15
CA ASN A 88 28.52 -33.52 -44.84
C ASN A 88 28.89 -32.23 -44.10
N ALA A 89 29.34 -31.19 -44.83
CA ALA A 89 29.63 -29.88 -44.25
C ALA A 89 28.35 -29.18 -43.78
N ASP A 90 27.26 -29.29 -44.55
CA ASP A 90 25.95 -28.76 -44.20
C ASP A 90 25.33 -29.51 -43.01
N ILE A 91 25.47 -30.84 -42.95
CA ILE A 91 25.04 -31.64 -41.80
C ILE A 91 25.81 -31.23 -40.54
N LYS A 92 27.13 -31.02 -40.63
CA LYS A 92 27.95 -30.56 -39.50
C LYS A 92 27.52 -29.16 -39.02
N TYR A 93 27.29 -28.24 -39.95
CA TYR A 93 26.81 -26.90 -39.63
C TYR A 93 25.42 -26.93 -38.95
N ILE A 94 24.52 -27.80 -39.42
CA ILE A 94 23.20 -28.01 -38.81
C ILE A 94 23.33 -28.60 -37.40
N LEU A 95 24.27 -29.53 -37.17
CA LEU A 95 24.53 -30.10 -35.84
C LEU A 95 25.02 -29.04 -34.85
N ASP A 96 25.94 -28.17 -35.25
CA ASP A 96 26.43 -27.07 -34.41
C ASP A 96 25.27 -26.11 -34.04
N ILE A 97 24.36 -25.83 -34.97
CA ILE A 97 23.16 -25.02 -34.69
C ILE A 97 22.24 -25.73 -33.69
N ILE A 98 22.01 -27.03 -33.86
CA ILE A 98 21.16 -27.83 -32.95
C ILE A 98 21.77 -27.86 -31.54
N GLU A 99 23.09 -28.01 -31.43
CA GLU A 99 23.80 -28.01 -30.15
C GLU A 99 23.68 -26.65 -29.45
N TYR A 100 23.90 -25.55 -30.19
CA TYR A 100 23.70 -24.20 -29.68
C TYR A 100 22.25 -23.93 -29.26
N GLN A 101 21.27 -24.43 -30.01
CA GLN A 101 19.85 -24.32 -29.63
C GLN A 101 19.54 -25.14 -28.37
N LYS A 102 20.14 -26.32 -28.20
CA LYS A 102 19.98 -27.13 -26.98
C LYS A 102 20.54 -26.41 -25.76
N GLU A 103 21.70 -25.76 -25.87
CA GLU A 103 22.26 -24.95 -24.78
C GLU A 103 21.33 -23.80 -24.39
N GLN A 104 20.80 -23.05 -25.36
CA GLN A 104 19.81 -22.00 -25.08
C GLN A 104 18.55 -22.53 -24.40
N ILE A 105 18.04 -23.69 -24.83
CA ILE A 105 16.87 -24.31 -24.18
C ILE A 105 17.20 -24.69 -22.74
N LYS A 106 18.39 -25.20 -22.47
CA LYS A 106 18.86 -25.55 -21.13
C LYS A 106 18.95 -24.33 -20.21
N ASP A 107 19.49 -23.21 -20.71
CA ASP A 107 19.57 -21.96 -19.95
C ASP A 107 18.19 -21.40 -19.63
N LEU A 108 17.26 -21.48 -20.59
CA LEU A 108 15.86 -21.09 -20.39
C LEU A 108 15.18 -21.99 -19.34
N GLN A 109 15.43 -23.30 -19.36
CA GLN A 109 14.91 -24.23 -18.35
C GLN A 109 15.45 -23.90 -16.96
N ASN A 110 16.75 -23.68 -16.81
CA ASN A 110 17.37 -23.29 -15.53
C ASN A 110 16.76 -21.99 -14.99
N THR A 111 16.60 -20.99 -15.86
CA THR A 111 15.98 -19.71 -15.50
C THR A 111 14.54 -19.90 -15.02
N LYS A 112 13.77 -20.77 -15.70
CA LYS A 112 12.39 -21.09 -15.31
C LYS A 112 12.34 -21.78 -13.95
N ASP A 113 13.24 -22.71 -13.70
CA ASP A 113 13.32 -23.44 -12.42
C ASP A 113 13.69 -22.51 -11.26
N GLU A 114 14.60 -21.56 -11.48
CA GLU A 114 14.92 -20.51 -10.50
C GLU A 114 13.71 -19.61 -10.22
N GLN A 115 13.00 -19.19 -11.26
CA GLN A 115 11.75 -18.42 -11.11
C GLN A 115 10.69 -19.21 -10.32
N PHE A 116 10.53 -20.50 -10.58
CA PHE A 116 9.62 -21.35 -9.80
C PHE A 116 10.03 -21.48 -8.33
N LYS A 117 11.33 -21.62 -8.04
CA LYS A 117 11.83 -21.62 -6.67
C LYS A 117 11.53 -20.29 -5.96
N GLN A 118 11.77 -19.16 -6.63
CA GLN A 118 11.43 -17.84 -6.10
C GLN A 118 9.92 -17.69 -5.84
N LEU A 119 9.08 -18.14 -6.79
CA LEU A 119 7.63 -18.11 -6.66
C LEU A 119 7.15 -18.97 -5.48
N SER A 120 7.72 -20.16 -5.31
CA SER A 120 7.43 -21.05 -4.18
C SER A 120 7.81 -20.41 -2.84
N ASN A 121 8.99 -19.79 -2.76
CA ASN A 121 9.44 -19.08 -1.55
C ASN A 121 8.52 -17.89 -1.21
N MET A 122 8.12 -17.12 -2.22
CA MET A 122 7.19 -15.99 -2.04
C MET A 122 5.80 -16.49 -1.61
N GLN A 123 5.32 -17.60 -2.16
CA GLN A 123 4.06 -18.20 -1.74
C GLN A 123 4.09 -18.61 -0.27
N ASN A 124 5.17 -19.29 0.16
CA ASN A 124 5.33 -19.69 1.56
C ASN A 124 5.38 -18.48 2.51
N LEU A 125 6.05 -17.39 2.12
CA LEU A 125 6.10 -16.16 2.92
C LEU A 125 4.71 -15.50 3.03
N LEU A 126 3.95 -15.49 1.93
CA LEU A 126 2.58 -14.97 1.93
C LEU A 126 1.69 -15.78 2.86
N ASP A 127 1.80 -17.11 2.84
CA ASP A 127 1.02 -18.00 3.70
C ASP A 127 1.39 -17.78 5.17
N GLN A 128 2.68 -17.63 5.49
CA GLN A 128 3.13 -17.26 6.84
C GLN A 128 2.54 -15.91 7.29
N GLN A 129 2.54 -14.91 6.41
CA GLN A 129 1.95 -13.60 6.72
C GLN A 129 0.44 -13.69 6.97
N GLN A 130 -0.28 -14.52 6.20
CA GLN A 130 -1.70 -14.76 6.43
C GLN A 130 -1.95 -15.43 7.79
N HIS A 131 -1.16 -16.44 8.15
CA HIS A 131 -1.26 -17.09 9.45
C HIS A 131 -1.01 -16.12 10.62
N LEU A 132 0.05 -15.30 10.53
CA LEU A 132 0.35 -14.29 11.54
C LEU A 132 -0.77 -13.25 11.66
N ALA A 133 -1.30 -12.76 10.52
CA ALA A 133 -2.40 -11.80 10.54
C ALA A 133 -3.67 -12.37 11.20
N LEU A 134 -3.94 -13.66 11.02
CA LEU A 134 -5.05 -14.35 11.72
C LEU A 134 -4.78 -14.47 13.23
N GLN A 135 -3.54 -14.78 13.63
CA GLN A 135 -3.15 -14.82 15.03
C GLN A 135 -3.30 -13.45 15.71
N ASP A 136 -2.80 -12.39 15.07
CA ASP A 136 -2.92 -11.01 15.56
C ASP A 136 -4.39 -10.59 15.67
N LYS A 137 -5.22 -10.97 14.70
CA LYS A 137 -6.66 -10.69 14.74
C LYS A 137 -7.32 -11.34 15.96
N ASN A 138 -7.01 -12.60 16.26
CA ASN A 138 -7.56 -13.30 17.42
C ASN A 138 -7.10 -12.65 18.73
N LEU A 139 -5.82 -12.33 18.87
CA LEU A 139 -5.30 -11.62 20.06
C LEU A 139 -5.97 -10.26 20.26
N LEU A 140 -6.21 -9.51 19.18
CA LEU A 140 -6.93 -8.24 19.25
C LEU A 140 -8.40 -8.42 19.65
N GLU A 141 -9.03 -9.52 19.27
CA GLU A 141 -10.39 -9.85 19.69
C GLU A 141 -10.46 -10.20 21.18
N ASP A 142 -9.49 -10.98 21.67
CA ASP A 142 -9.33 -11.31 23.09
C ASP A 142 -9.07 -10.06 23.94
N TYR A 143 -8.16 -9.17 23.51
CA TYR A 143 -7.95 -7.91 24.24
C TYR A 143 -9.19 -7.01 24.22
N LYS A 144 -9.97 -7.01 23.14
CA LYS A 144 -11.22 -6.24 23.09
C LYS A 144 -12.28 -6.79 24.04
N SER A 145 -12.40 -8.11 24.16
CA SER A 145 -13.32 -8.73 25.12
C SER A 145 -12.86 -8.49 26.55
N GLU A 146 -11.57 -8.67 26.86
CA GLU A 146 -11.00 -8.39 28.18
C GLU A 146 -11.19 -6.91 28.58
N ILE A 147 -10.95 -5.96 27.67
CA ILE A 147 -11.21 -4.54 27.93
C ILE A 147 -12.70 -4.29 28.20
N LYS A 148 -13.61 -4.98 27.48
CA LYS A 148 -15.05 -4.84 27.68
C LYS A 148 -15.46 -5.34 29.06
N ASP A 149 -14.93 -6.48 29.48
CA ASP A 149 -15.20 -7.08 30.79
C ASP A 149 -14.60 -6.23 31.92
N LEU A 150 -13.37 -5.77 31.78
CA LEU A 150 -12.72 -4.84 32.72
C LEU A 150 -13.49 -3.53 32.86
N LYS A 151 -14.01 -2.98 31.74
CA LYS A 151 -14.89 -1.80 31.78
C LYS A 151 -16.19 -2.09 32.51
N ALA A 152 -16.81 -3.25 32.29
CA ALA A 152 -18.01 -3.67 33.00
C ALA A 152 -17.77 -3.87 34.50
N LEU A 153 -16.55 -4.23 34.90
CA LEU A 153 -16.15 -4.38 36.31
C LEU A 153 -15.78 -3.04 36.96
N LYS A 154 -15.18 -2.12 36.21
CA LYS A 154 -14.80 -0.78 36.70
C LYS A 154 -16.00 0.15 36.88
N LEU A 155 -17.00 0.12 35.98
CA LEU A 155 -18.19 0.98 36.07
C LEU A 155 -18.93 0.86 37.43
N PRO A 156 -19.21 -0.36 37.96
CA PRO A 156 -19.85 -0.54 39.26
C PRO A 156 -18.98 -0.09 40.45
N LEU A 157 -17.66 -0.18 40.33
CA LEU A 157 -16.72 0.17 41.39
C LEU A 157 -16.51 1.69 41.52
N GLU A 158 -16.37 2.41 40.41
CA GLU A 158 -16.26 3.88 40.37
C GLU A 158 -17.56 4.53 40.88
N ALA A 159 -18.73 4.01 40.47
CA ALA A 159 -20.02 4.50 40.97
C ALA A 159 -20.23 4.26 42.47
N LYS A 160 -19.72 3.16 43.03
CA LYS A 160 -19.77 2.89 44.48
C LYS A 160 -18.72 3.69 45.26
N LYS A 161 -17.49 3.81 44.76
CA LYS A 161 -16.42 4.58 45.42
C LYS A 161 -16.72 6.07 45.45
N GLY A 162 -17.17 6.66 44.34
CA GLY A 162 -17.54 8.08 44.27
C GLY A 162 -18.65 8.41 45.26
N ASN A 163 -19.72 7.62 45.29
CA ASN A 163 -20.83 7.81 46.24
C ASN A 163 -20.43 7.63 47.71
N GLN A 164 -19.46 6.76 48.01
CA GLN A 164 -19.04 6.48 49.39
C GLN A 164 -18.05 7.53 49.90
N LEU A 165 -17.13 8.00 49.05
CA LEU A 165 -16.18 9.07 49.38
C LEU A 165 -16.92 10.41 49.55
N ASP A 166 -17.83 10.74 48.63
CA ASP A 166 -18.65 11.97 48.69
C ASP A 166 -19.55 12.02 49.94
N LYS A 167 -20.00 10.86 50.44
CA LYS A 167 -20.84 10.79 51.63
C LYS A 167 -20.03 10.97 52.92
N VAL A 168 -18.86 10.34 52.98
CA VAL A 168 -17.94 10.47 54.13
C VAL A 168 -17.41 11.90 54.24
N GLU A 169 -16.99 12.50 53.13
CA GLU A 169 -16.50 13.89 53.11
C GLU A 169 -17.59 14.89 53.55
N LYS A 170 -18.85 14.69 53.14
CA LYS A 170 -19.98 15.51 53.58
C LYS A 170 -20.29 15.37 55.06
N GLU A 171 -20.25 14.15 55.60
CA GLU A 171 -20.48 13.89 57.02
C GLU A 171 -19.36 14.46 57.91
N GLU A 172 -18.10 14.40 57.46
CA GLU A 172 -16.98 15.04 58.16
C GLU A 172 -17.06 16.57 58.12
N LEU A 173 -17.47 17.15 56.99
CA LEU A 173 -17.66 18.60 56.86
C LEU A 173 -18.75 19.13 57.79
N GLU A 174 -19.87 18.40 57.91
CA GLU A 174 -20.96 18.69 58.86
C GLU A 174 -20.48 18.61 60.31
N ARG A 175 -19.70 17.59 60.67
CA ARG A 175 -19.13 17.45 62.03
C ARG A 175 -18.16 18.58 62.37
N LEU A 176 -17.28 18.96 61.45
CA LEU A 176 -16.34 20.06 61.65
C LEU A 176 -17.07 21.41 61.78
N LYS A 177 -18.11 21.64 60.97
CA LYS A 177 -18.98 22.82 61.10
C LYS A 177 -19.68 22.87 62.46
N ALA A 178 -20.19 21.74 62.94
CA ALA A 178 -20.83 21.67 64.26
C ALA A 178 -19.84 21.96 65.40
N GLN A 179 -18.61 21.45 65.33
CA GLN A 179 -17.56 21.76 66.32
C GLN A 179 -17.16 23.24 66.31
N LEU A 180 -16.98 23.85 65.14
CA LEU A 180 -16.67 25.28 65.04
C LEU A 180 -17.76 26.15 65.67
N LYS A 181 -19.02 25.82 65.41
CA LYS A 181 -20.16 26.56 65.97
C LYS A 181 -20.24 26.44 67.49
N ALA A 182 -19.90 25.27 68.05
CA ALA A 182 -19.84 25.07 69.50
C ALA A 182 -18.69 25.89 70.13
N LEU A 183 -17.51 25.88 69.50
CA LEU A 183 -16.36 26.68 69.94
C LEU A 183 -16.62 28.19 69.89
N GLU A 184 -17.28 28.69 68.84
CA GLU A 184 -17.68 30.09 68.74
C GLU A 184 -18.68 30.48 69.83
N LEU A 185 -19.65 29.62 70.10
CA LEU A 185 -20.63 29.84 71.17
C LEU A 185 -19.93 29.90 72.53
N ASP A 186 -19.02 28.99 72.81
CA ASP A 186 -18.28 29.01 74.08
C ASP A 186 -17.33 30.20 74.18
N ARG A 187 -16.68 30.59 73.08
CA ARG A 187 -15.89 31.82 73.02
C ARG A 187 -16.74 33.05 73.35
N SER A 188 -17.93 33.16 72.77
CA SER A 188 -18.84 34.28 73.04
C SER A 188 -19.26 34.34 74.52
N LYS A 189 -19.53 33.18 75.15
CA LYS A 189 -19.83 33.10 76.60
C LYS A 189 -18.65 33.56 77.43
N THR A 190 -17.42 33.14 77.09
CA THR A 190 -16.22 33.56 77.83
C THR A 190 -15.93 35.05 77.71
N GLU A 191 -16.20 35.66 76.55
CA GLU A 191 -16.08 37.11 76.33
C GLU A 191 -17.13 37.89 77.14
N HIS A 192 -18.37 37.39 77.19
CA HIS A 192 -19.40 37.94 78.05
C HIS A 192 -19.02 37.87 79.55
N LEU A 193 -18.51 36.72 80.01
CA LEU A 193 -18.08 36.54 81.41
C LEU A 193 -16.92 37.49 81.77
N LYS A 194 -15.91 37.61 80.91
CA LYS A 194 -14.79 38.56 81.10
C LYS A 194 -15.26 40.01 81.15
N THR A 195 -16.31 40.35 80.40
CA THR A 195 -16.89 41.68 80.38
C THR A 195 -17.62 41.98 81.70
N ILE A 196 -18.39 41.00 82.20
CA ILE A 196 -19.08 41.09 83.50
C ILE A 196 -18.06 41.25 84.64
N GLU A 197 -16.99 40.45 84.67
CA GLU A 197 -15.94 40.59 85.69
C GLU A 197 -15.26 41.96 85.66
N LYS A 198 -14.97 42.50 84.47
CA LYS A 198 -14.40 43.85 84.32
C LYS A 198 -15.35 44.92 84.86
N GLN A 199 -16.65 44.82 84.58
CA GLN A 199 -17.66 45.75 85.09
C GLN A 199 -17.77 45.67 86.61
N GLN A 200 -17.78 44.46 87.19
CA GLN A 200 -17.78 44.30 88.64
C GLN A 200 -16.52 44.89 89.29
N LYS A 201 -15.32 44.63 88.74
CA LYS A 201 -14.07 45.22 89.27
C LYS A 201 -14.10 46.75 89.24
N LYS A 202 -14.65 47.38 88.19
CA LYS A 202 -14.84 48.84 88.13
C LYS A 202 -15.84 49.34 89.17
N TRP A 203 -16.94 48.62 89.37
CA TRP A 203 -17.96 48.95 90.39
C TRP A 203 -17.38 48.94 91.81
N TRP A 204 -16.59 47.92 92.15
CA TRP A 204 -15.92 47.82 93.46
C TRP A 204 -14.90 48.94 93.72
N GLN A 205 -14.28 49.52 92.68
CA GLN A 205 -13.37 50.66 92.84
C GLN A 205 -14.07 52.00 93.04
N LEU A 206 -15.33 52.14 92.64
CA LEU A 206 -16.15 53.34 92.88
C LEU A 206 -16.69 53.42 94.31
N TRP A 207 -16.65 52.32 95.06
CA TRP A 207 -17.17 52.20 96.43
C TRP A 207 -16.07 52.19 97.51
N LYS A 208 -14.83 52.52 97.13
CA LYS A 208 -13.68 52.62 98.03
C LYS A 208 -13.22 54.08 98.10
#